data_AF-A0AAW1SNH4-F1
#
_entry.id   AF-A0AAW1SNH4-F1
#
_cell.length_a   1.000
_cell.length_b   1.000
_cell.length_c   1.000
_cell.angle_alpha   90.00
_cell.angle_beta   90.00
_cell.angle_gamma   90.00
#
_symmetry.space_group_name_H-M   'P 1'
#
loop_
_entity.id
_entity.type
_entity.pdbx_description
1 polymer ?
#
loop_
_entity_poly.entity_id
_entity_poly.type
_entity_poly.pdbx_seq_one_letter_code
_entity_poly.pdbx_strand_id
1 'polypeptide(L)'
;MFDYVLQHGLGYMVVDFVWEICANPTMASSDPLEAYLMDWQCLRDWSKEVLIDTRKDLQQQLAANLPSEILALAASRLQARMTQLEPILKILASPNNDHAVATDALSLQDRLVSDIDYCEGQQLQMCIKVFHLLMTLEVDLRDSAGRHGSHQEWRRTVDQRKDAAGSQPLFLMTLLARLADQGMKAMAYPPSSLGAAVKTVFLNNTSKLTTSNQHARLALLQYLLLDLGVPLTPSTFRTAFGVATADFHCWHAAFLLDESCTKNSMDGSANVDEACSLLSGAAGGSMPLSFPAVLAARGRANAALMVLRASSGAQELQTNSPFEDDVAGSDGSHAPAMDGTDPTSSTPQGLMGLTGRPRQSKGPAAAAAAAGISSRPGTQEAAEGAAESSWSRARRLRRTKLEVQVRLQAGLMQEALGCTHLAVSSCSPENRTRWAGELVEVMLLWAEEAHMLGKILQLPFQDSTELAVIAWLEARLQDSSSSAAQLPLFYLMRGRLPEATQAHQSLCSSDVSLSQEQALQLNTLLMAAATISPLANVS
;
A
#
# COMPACT_ATOMS: atom_id res chain seq x y z
N MET A 1 45.50 -3.73 -10.04
CA MET A 1 45.61 -2.27 -9.84
C MET A 1 44.32 -1.71 -9.24
N PHE A 2 43.17 -1.87 -9.90
CA PHE A 2 41.89 -1.33 -9.44
C PHE A 2 41.49 -1.79 -8.02
N ASP A 3 41.75 -3.04 -7.63
CA ASP A 3 41.49 -3.50 -6.26
C ASP A 3 42.30 -2.75 -5.20
N TYR A 4 43.57 -2.47 -5.49
CA TYR A 4 44.45 -1.73 -4.59
C TYR A 4 43.95 -0.28 -4.44
N VAL A 5 43.59 0.35 -5.56
CA VAL A 5 43.01 1.71 -5.60
C VAL A 5 41.71 1.75 -4.79
N LEU A 6 40.83 0.77 -4.95
CA LEU A 6 39.56 0.67 -4.22
C LEU A 6 39.78 0.46 -2.72
N GLN A 7 40.72 -0.41 -2.31
CA GLN A 7 41.05 -0.68 -0.91
C GLN A 7 41.63 0.55 -0.17
N HIS A 8 42.36 1.40 -0.88
CA HIS A 8 42.95 2.63 -0.33
C HIS A 8 42.02 3.85 -0.43
N GLY A 9 40.76 3.67 -0.84
CA GLY A 9 39.78 4.76 -0.91
C GLY A 9 40.01 5.74 -2.07
N LEU A 10 40.79 5.33 -3.08
CA LEU A 10 41.12 6.13 -4.26
C LEU A 10 40.17 5.83 -5.43
N GLY A 11 38.91 5.46 -5.16
CA GLY A 11 37.94 5.01 -6.18
C GLY A 11 37.69 6.03 -7.30
N TYR A 12 37.85 7.32 -7.02
CA TYR A 12 37.79 8.39 -8.02
C TYR A 12 38.83 8.23 -9.14
N MET A 13 40.00 7.63 -8.89
CA MET A 13 40.99 7.38 -9.95
C MET A 13 40.47 6.38 -10.98
N VAL A 14 39.61 5.44 -10.57
CA VAL A 14 38.95 4.51 -11.51
C VAL A 14 37.92 5.26 -12.34
N VAL A 15 37.21 6.21 -11.72
CA VAL A 15 36.28 7.11 -12.42
C VAL A 15 37.03 7.95 -13.46
N ASP A 16 38.14 8.58 -13.09
CA ASP A 16 38.97 9.37 -14.00
C ASP A 16 39.54 8.49 -15.13
N PHE A 17 39.98 7.27 -14.81
CA PHE A 17 40.39 6.28 -15.82
C PHE A 17 39.26 5.98 -16.82
N VAL A 18 38.02 5.81 -16.36
CA VAL A 18 36.87 5.60 -17.27
C VAL A 18 36.69 6.79 -18.20
N TRP A 19 36.76 8.01 -17.67
CA TRP A 19 36.54 9.23 -18.43
C TRP A 19 37.67 9.57 -19.40
N GLU A 20 38.92 9.41 -18.98
CA GLU A 20 40.09 9.82 -19.77
C GLU A 20 40.50 8.76 -20.79
N ILE A 21 40.38 7.48 -20.43
CA ILE A 21 40.89 6.35 -21.22
C ILE A 21 39.74 5.62 -21.92
N CYS A 22 38.74 5.12 -21.18
CA CYS A 22 37.69 4.30 -21.78
C CYS A 22 36.70 5.08 -22.65
N ALA A 23 36.43 6.35 -22.31
CA ALA A 23 35.49 7.19 -23.06
C ALA A 23 36.13 7.90 -24.26
N ASN A 24 37.45 7.85 -24.42
CA ASN A 24 38.17 8.58 -25.46
C ASN A 24 38.31 7.73 -26.74
N PRO A 25 37.58 8.05 -27.82
CA PRO A 25 37.63 7.26 -29.06
C PRO A 25 38.98 7.36 -29.80
N THR A 26 39.84 8.31 -29.43
CA THR A 26 41.16 8.50 -30.05
C THR A 26 42.24 7.64 -29.41
N MET A 27 41.96 7.06 -28.24
CA MET A 27 42.85 6.15 -27.53
C MET A 27 42.56 4.71 -27.97
N ALA A 28 43.39 4.20 -28.88
CA ALA A 28 43.34 2.80 -29.32
C ALA A 28 44.77 2.22 -29.34
N SER A 29 44.92 0.99 -28.85
CA SER A 29 46.17 0.24 -28.95
C SER A 29 46.02 -0.90 -29.95
N SER A 30 47.12 -1.24 -30.61
CA SER A 30 47.22 -2.41 -31.47
C SER A 30 47.49 -3.71 -30.69
N ASP A 31 47.88 -3.62 -29.42
CA ASP A 31 48.00 -4.78 -28.53
C ASP A 31 46.61 -5.17 -28.00
N PRO A 32 46.13 -6.41 -28.23
CA PRO A 32 44.83 -6.85 -27.74
C PRO A 32 44.68 -6.75 -26.22
N LEU A 33 45.76 -6.92 -25.44
CA LEU A 33 45.70 -6.81 -23.98
C LEU A 33 45.49 -5.36 -23.54
N GLU A 34 46.28 -4.45 -24.10
CA GLU A 34 46.16 -3.02 -23.82
C GLU A 34 44.81 -2.48 -24.32
N ALA A 35 44.36 -2.91 -25.50
CA ALA A 35 43.04 -2.57 -26.03
C ALA A 35 41.90 -3.05 -25.11
N TYR A 36 42.00 -4.25 -24.55
CA TYR A 36 41.01 -4.74 -23.57
C TYR A 36 41.05 -3.95 -22.26
N LEU A 37 42.24 -3.60 -21.75
CA LEU A 37 42.37 -2.77 -20.55
C LEU A 37 41.79 -1.37 -20.72
N MET A 38 41.81 -0.84 -21.95
CA MET A 38 41.17 0.43 -22.30
C MET A 38 39.67 0.30 -22.57
N ASP A 39 39.13 -0.91 -22.71
CA ASP A 39 37.71 -1.15 -22.95
C ASP A 39 36.89 -1.06 -21.65
N TRP A 40 35.71 -0.44 -21.74
CA TRP A 40 34.76 -0.34 -20.64
C TRP A 40 34.27 -1.71 -20.16
N GLN A 41 34.34 -2.73 -21.03
CA GLN A 41 33.98 -4.10 -20.67
C GLN A 41 34.91 -4.69 -19.60
N CYS A 42 36.21 -4.39 -19.63
CA CYS A 42 37.16 -4.85 -18.61
C CYS A 42 36.77 -4.35 -17.21
N LEU A 43 36.37 -3.08 -17.11
CA LEU A 43 35.89 -2.50 -15.86
C LEU A 43 34.56 -3.08 -15.41
N ARG A 44 33.65 -3.40 -16.32
CA ARG A 44 32.41 -4.11 -15.97
C ARG A 44 32.69 -5.48 -15.40
N ASP A 45 33.53 -6.28 -16.05
CA ASP A 45 33.90 -7.62 -15.58
C ASP A 45 34.60 -7.55 -14.21
N TRP A 46 35.53 -6.61 -14.02
CA TRP A 46 36.14 -6.35 -12.71
C TRP A 46 35.11 -5.95 -11.65
N SER A 47 34.20 -5.02 -11.96
CA SER A 47 33.18 -4.57 -11.01
C SER A 47 32.24 -5.70 -10.58
N LYS A 48 31.90 -6.62 -11.49
CA LYS A 48 31.12 -7.83 -11.18
C LYS A 48 31.85 -8.75 -10.22
N GLU A 49 33.12 -9.03 -10.45
CA GLU A 49 33.93 -9.84 -9.53
C GLU A 49 34.01 -9.18 -8.14
N VAL A 50 34.20 -7.85 -8.09
CA VAL A 50 34.18 -7.09 -6.83
C VAL A 50 32.83 -7.20 -6.11
N LEU A 51 31.71 -7.15 -6.82
CA LEU A 51 30.37 -7.32 -6.24
C LEU A 51 30.15 -8.74 -5.71
N ILE A 52 30.55 -9.76 -6.48
CA ILE A 52 30.49 -11.17 -6.09
C ILE A 52 31.30 -11.41 -4.81
N ASP A 53 32.52 -10.89 -4.74
CA ASP A 53 33.38 -11.04 -3.58
C ASP A 53 32.84 -10.27 -2.38
N THR A 54 32.36 -9.05 -2.58
CA THR A 54 31.72 -8.26 -1.51
C THR A 54 30.48 -8.96 -0.95
N ARG A 55 29.68 -9.60 -1.82
CA ARG A 55 28.54 -10.42 -1.41
C ARG A 55 28.98 -11.63 -0.60
N LYS A 56 30.00 -12.37 -1.05
CA LYS A 56 30.55 -13.53 -0.31
C LYS A 56 31.06 -13.10 1.06
N ASP A 57 31.82 -12.01 1.12
CA ASP A 57 32.34 -11.45 2.37
C ASP A 57 31.19 -11.11 3.33
N LEU A 58 30.17 -10.39 2.85
CA LEU A 58 29.00 -10.04 3.66
C LEU A 58 28.25 -11.30 4.15
N GLN A 59 28.06 -12.30 3.29
CA GLN A 59 27.43 -13.57 3.68
C GLN A 59 28.25 -14.30 4.74
N GLN A 60 29.58 -14.31 4.62
CA GLN A 60 30.47 -14.89 5.61
C GLN A 60 30.36 -14.14 6.94
N GLN A 61 30.39 -12.81 6.94
CA GLN A 61 30.26 -12.02 8.18
C GLN A 61 28.90 -12.22 8.86
N LEU A 62 27.80 -12.25 8.10
CA LEU A 62 26.46 -12.50 8.64
C LEU A 62 26.28 -13.92 9.19
N ALA A 63 27.05 -14.90 8.69
CA ALA A 63 27.03 -16.28 9.17
C ALA A 63 28.07 -16.55 10.28
N ALA A 64 29.09 -15.69 10.39
CA ALA A 64 30.18 -15.89 11.31
C ALA A 64 29.77 -15.56 12.75
N ASN A 65 30.14 -16.44 13.68
CA ASN A 65 29.97 -16.23 15.10
C ASN A 65 31.10 -15.34 15.67
N LEU A 66 31.35 -14.19 15.06
CA LEU A 66 32.36 -13.25 15.51
C LEU A 66 31.82 -12.30 16.61
N PRO A 67 32.71 -11.75 17.47
CA PRO A 67 32.40 -10.65 18.37
C PRO A 67 31.92 -9.39 17.64
N SER A 68 31.07 -8.59 18.31
CA SER A 68 30.47 -7.36 17.75
C SER A 68 31.53 -6.37 17.24
N GLU A 69 32.66 -6.20 17.96
CA GLU A 69 33.74 -5.28 17.55
C GLU A 69 34.35 -5.64 16.19
N ILE A 70 34.58 -6.93 15.95
CA ILE A 70 35.14 -7.42 14.67
C ILE A 70 34.12 -7.24 13.55
N LEU A 71 32.84 -7.49 13.84
CA LEU A 71 31.75 -7.28 12.88
C LEU A 71 31.57 -5.79 12.55
N ALA A 72 31.72 -4.89 13.52
CA ALA A 72 31.65 -3.44 13.31
C ALA A 72 32.78 -2.92 12.41
N LEU A 73 34.01 -3.41 12.61
CA LEU A 73 35.15 -3.11 11.74
C LEU A 73 34.92 -3.66 10.32
N ALA A 74 34.43 -4.89 10.22
CA ALA A 74 34.10 -5.51 8.93
C ALA A 74 32.99 -4.73 8.20
N ALA A 75 31.94 -4.30 8.91
CA ALA A 75 30.86 -3.48 8.38
C ALA A 75 31.39 -2.16 7.83
N SER A 76 32.24 -1.48 8.59
CA SER A 76 32.85 -0.20 8.20
C SER A 76 33.73 -0.35 6.95
N ARG A 77 34.51 -1.44 6.86
CA ARG A 77 35.34 -1.76 5.68
C ARG A 77 34.48 -2.04 4.45
N LEU A 78 33.42 -2.84 4.58
CA LEU A 78 32.49 -3.12 3.48
C LEU A 78 31.75 -1.85 3.03
N GLN A 79 31.35 -1.01 3.98
CA GLN A 79 30.70 0.28 3.70
C GLN A 79 31.64 1.20 2.91
N ALA A 80 32.89 1.34 3.35
CA ALA A 80 33.89 2.14 2.64
C ALA A 80 34.12 1.62 1.21
N ARG A 81 34.25 0.31 1.02
CA ARG A 81 34.40 -0.31 -0.30
C ARG A 81 33.21 0.00 -1.22
N MET A 82 31.98 -0.15 -0.73
CA MET A 82 30.78 0.12 -1.52
C MET A 82 30.56 1.60 -1.83
N THR A 83 30.87 2.50 -0.90
CA THR A 83 30.79 3.95 -1.13
C THR A 83 31.73 4.38 -2.27
N GLN A 84 32.89 3.73 -2.41
CA GLN A 84 33.82 3.98 -3.51
C GLN A 84 33.39 3.33 -4.83
N LEU A 85 32.72 2.17 -4.76
CA LEU A 85 32.25 1.43 -5.93
C LEU A 85 30.98 2.02 -6.56
N GLU A 86 30.09 2.62 -5.77
CA GLU A 86 28.84 3.24 -6.22
C GLU A 86 29.00 4.22 -7.40
N PRO A 87 29.90 5.24 -7.35
CA PRO A 87 30.07 6.16 -8.48
C PRO A 87 30.58 5.43 -9.74
N ILE A 88 31.42 4.41 -9.58
CA ILE A 88 31.95 3.62 -10.70
C ILE A 88 30.80 2.86 -11.36
N LEU A 89 29.97 2.15 -10.59
CA LEU A 89 28.81 1.42 -11.12
C LEU A 89 27.82 2.35 -11.81
N LYS A 90 27.59 3.54 -11.26
CA LYS A 90 26.70 4.54 -11.85
C LYS A 90 27.20 5.00 -13.23
N ILE A 91 28.51 5.20 -13.38
CA ILE A 91 29.12 5.58 -14.65
C ILE A 91 29.07 4.41 -15.63
N LEU A 92 29.39 3.20 -15.19
CA LEU A 92 29.36 2.00 -16.03
C LEU A 92 27.95 1.65 -16.51
N ALA A 93 26.91 1.94 -15.71
CA ALA A 93 25.51 1.75 -16.09
C ALA A 93 24.96 2.90 -16.95
N SER A 94 25.66 4.04 -17.02
CA SER A 94 25.36 5.10 -17.98
C SER A 94 25.81 4.64 -19.38
N PRO A 95 24.96 4.72 -20.41
CA PRO A 95 25.38 4.36 -21.77
C PRO A 95 26.48 5.30 -22.27
N ASN A 96 27.48 4.72 -22.95
CA ASN A 96 28.55 5.45 -23.63
C ASN A 96 27.97 6.38 -24.72
N ASN A 97 28.37 7.65 -24.69
CA ASN A 97 28.47 8.59 -25.82
C ASN A 97 27.39 8.54 -26.93
N ASP A 98 26.18 9.00 -26.63
CA ASP A 98 25.60 9.99 -27.53
C ASP A 98 25.63 11.32 -26.78
N HIS A 99 26.52 12.22 -27.18
CA HIS A 99 26.43 13.65 -26.83
C HIS A 99 25.12 14.30 -27.35
N ALA A 100 24.23 13.52 -27.96
CA ALA A 100 22.90 13.91 -28.35
C ALA A 100 21.94 13.90 -27.14
N VAL A 101 21.82 15.10 -26.57
CA VAL A 101 20.63 15.61 -25.89
C VAL A 101 20.35 14.99 -24.51
N ALA A 102 20.88 15.69 -23.50
CA ALA A 102 20.25 15.80 -22.20
C ALA A 102 18.82 16.34 -22.36
N THR A 103 17.81 15.48 -22.44
CA THR A 103 16.41 15.95 -22.34
C THR A 103 15.50 15.19 -21.38
N ASP A 104 15.90 14.09 -20.74
CA ASP A 104 15.06 13.57 -19.66
C ASP A 104 15.83 12.80 -18.58
N ALA A 105 15.91 13.39 -17.38
CA ALA A 105 16.43 12.75 -16.17
C ALA A 105 15.66 11.47 -15.80
N LEU A 106 14.37 11.40 -16.18
CA LEU A 106 13.51 10.22 -16.02
C LEU A 106 13.99 9.04 -16.89
N SER A 107 14.41 9.32 -18.14
CA SER A 107 14.91 8.29 -19.07
C SER A 107 16.25 7.68 -18.64
N LEU A 108 17.10 8.46 -17.95
CA LEU A 108 18.36 7.98 -17.38
C LEU A 108 18.11 7.10 -16.16
N GLN A 109 17.16 7.46 -15.29
CA GLN A 109 16.80 6.66 -14.13
C GLN A 109 16.24 5.29 -14.55
N ASP A 110 15.35 5.24 -15.53
CA ASP A 110 14.79 3.98 -16.04
C ASP A 110 15.86 3.08 -16.68
N ARG A 111 16.89 3.67 -17.27
CA ARG A 111 18.04 2.94 -17.84
C ARG A 111 19.00 2.44 -16.77
N LEU A 112 19.30 3.21 -15.74
CA LEU A 112 20.09 2.75 -14.60
C LEU A 112 19.40 1.58 -13.87
N VAL A 113 18.06 1.63 -13.76
CA VAL A 113 17.24 0.58 -13.17
C VAL A 113 17.13 -0.68 -14.06
N SER A 114 17.60 -0.63 -15.30
CA SER A 114 17.67 -1.80 -16.19
C SER A 114 19.02 -2.52 -16.14
N ASP A 115 20.09 -1.85 -15.69
CA ASP A 115 21.40 -2.47 -15.51
C ASP A 115 21.41 -3.40 -14.28
N ILE A 116 21.75 -4.67 -14.51
CA ILE A 116 21.71 -5.74 -13.51
C ILE A 116 22.79 -5.51 -12.44
N ASP A 117 23.99 -5.10 -12.85
CA ASP A 117 25.14 -4.95 -11.96
C ASP A 117 24.96 -3.73 -11.06
N TYR A 118 24.39 -2.64 -11.59
CA TYR A 118 24.03 -1.47 -10.81
C TYR A 118 22.94 -1.78 -9.78
N CYS A 119 21.88 -2.50 -10.17
CA CYS A 119 20.83 -2.93 -9.26
C CYS A 119 21.37 -3.82 -8.13
N GLU A 120 22.27 -4.75 -8.46
CA GLU A 120 22.97 -5.59 -7.49
C GLU A 120 23.83 -4.75 -6.52
N GLY A 121 24.59 -3.78 -7.04
CA GLY A 121 25.38 -2.86 -6.23
C GLY A 121 24.54 -2.06 -5.23
N GLN A 122 23.42 -1.51 -5.69
CA GLN A 122 22.47 -0.76 -4.83
C GLN A 122 21.87 -1.65 -3.73
N GLN A 123 21.52 -2.88 -4.06
CA GLN A 123 21.02 -3.85 -3.08
C GLN A 123 22.09 -4.21 -2.04
N LEU A 124 23.33 -4.49 -2.46
CA LEU A 124 24.43 -4.79 -1.55
C LEU A 124 24.75 -3.60 -0.65
N GLN A 125 24.75 -2.38 -1.21
CA GLN A 125 24.96 -1.16 -0.45
C GLN A 125 23.88 -0.98 0.63
N MET A 126 22.61 -1.22 0.30
CA MET A 126 21.54 -1.19 1.29
C MET A 126 21.75 -2.20 2.41
N CYS A 127 22.08 -3.45 2.06
CA CYS A 127 22.32 -4.51 3.03
C CYS A 127 23.51 -4.16 3.95
N ILE A 128 24.58 -3.59 3.40
CA ILE A 128 25.76 -3.17 4.15
C ILE A 128 25.46 -1.97 5.06
N LYS A 129 24.67 -0.98 4.58
CA LYS A 129 24.20 0.13 5.43
C LYS A 129 23.36 -0.37 6.59
N VAL A 130 22.46 -1.33 6.36
CA VAL A 130 21.68 -1.99 7.41
C VAL A 130 22.60 -2.72 8.39
N PHE A 131 23.53 -3.53 7.90
CA PHE A 131 24.49 -4.23 8.74
C PHE A 131 25.33 -3.26 9.60
N HIS A 132 25.83 -2.16 9.01
CA HIS A 132 26.57 -1.13 9.72
C HIS A 132 25.71 -0.41 10.78
N LEU A 133 24.45 -0.10 10.46
CA LEU A 133 23.50 0.45 11.43
C LEU A 133 23.31 -0.51 12.63
N LEU A 134 23.10 -1.80 12.38
CA LEU A 134 22.91 -2.78 13.45
C LEU A 134 24.14 -2.87 14.37
N MET A 135 25.34 -2.78 13.81
CA MET A 135 26.58 -2.73 14.59
C MET A 135 26.71 -1.44 15.39
N THR A 136 26.28 -0.31 14.83
CA THR A 136 26.30 0.99 15.53
C THR A 136 25.30 1.03 16.70
N LEU A 137 24.19 0.32 16.57
CA LEU A 137 23.20 0.15 17.64
C LEU A 137 23.57 -0.95 18.65
N GLU A 138 24.75 -1.56 18.50
CA GLU A 138 25.23 -2.66 19.34
C GLU A 138 24.27 -3.86 19.42
N VAL A 139 23.47 -4.07 18.37
CA VAL A 139 22.49 -5.17 18.33
C VAL A 139 23.18 -6.47 17.95
N ASP A 140 23.04 -7.50 18.78
CA ASP A 140 23.53 -8.84 18.44
C ASP A 140 22.66 -9.45 17.33
N LEU A 141 23.29 -9.78 16.20
CA LEU A 141 22.61 -10.41 15.05
C LEU A 141 22.11 -11.82 15.36
N ARG A 142 22.61 -12.42 16.44
CA ARG A 142 22.17 -13.72 16.97
C ARG A 142 20.95 -13.60 17.83
N ASP A 143 20.67 -12.40 18.35
CA ASP A 143 19.49 -12.19 19.16
C ASP A 143 18.26 -12.51 18.30
N SER A 144 17.46 -13.40 18.86
CA SER A 144 16.26 -13.95 18.22
C SER A 144 15.01 -13.56 18.99
N ALA A 145 15.16 -12.81 20.08
CA ALA A 145 14.10 -12.67 21.07
C ALA A 145 14.04 -11.24 21.63
N GLY A 146 15.18 -10.57 21.81
CA GLY A 146 15.23 -9.18 22.27
C GLY A 146 14.52 -9.03 23.61
N ARG A 147 13.50 -8.15 23.66
CA ARG A 147 12.64 -7.98 24.84
C ARG A 147 11.77 -9.18 25.19
N HIS A 148 11.53 -10.09 24.24
CA HIS A 148 10.83 -11.34 24.49
C HIS A 148 11.88 -12.35 24.96
N GLY A 149 11.73 -13.00 26.12
CA GLY A 149 12.79 -13.84 26.69
C GLY A 149 13.17 -15.06 25.85
N SER A 150 12.36 -15.40 24.83
CA SER A 150 12.66 -16.45 23.85
C SER A 150 11.95 -16.21 22.51
N HIS A 151 12.46 -16.83 21.44
CA HIS A 151 11.81 -16.79 20.12
C HIS A 151 10.36 -17.34 20.14
N GLN A 152 10.09 -18.34 20.97
CA GLN A 152 8.74 -18.88 21.13
C GLN A 152 7.80 -17.88 21.81
N GLU A 153 8.29 -17.12 22.78
CA GLU A 153 7.52 -16.07 23.43
C GLU A 153 7.22 -14.91 22.49
N TRP A 154 8.18 -14.52 21.65
CA TRP A 154 7.94 -13.54 20.60
C TRP A 154 6.88 -14.01 19.62
N ARG A 155 6.98 -15.25 19.11
CA ARG A 155 5.95 -15.86 18.26
C ARG A 155 4.57 -15.82 18.90
N ARG A 156 4.46 -16.26 20.16
CA ARG A 156 3.20 -16.22 20.92
C ARG A 156 2.64 -14.81 21.02
N THR A 157 3.48 -13.81 21.27
CA THR A 157 3.05 -12.40 21.36
C THR A 157 2.52 -11.90 20.02
N VAL A 158 3.21 -12.22 18.91
CA VAL A 158 2.77 -11.87 17.56
C VAL A 158 1.46 -12.56 17.20
N ASP A 159 1.31 -13.85 17.53
CA ASP A 159 0.08 -14.58 17.26
C ASP A 159 -1.09 -14.07 18.12
N GLN A 160 -0.84 -13.70 19.38
CA GLN A 160 -1.83 -13.00 20.21
C GLN A 160 -2.26 -11.66 19.62
N ARG A 161 -1.34 -10.89 19.01
CA ARG A 161 -1.70 -9.64 18.29
C ARG A 161 -2.61 -9.94 17.10
N LYS A 162 -2.30 -10.99 16.32
CA LYS A 162 -3.13 -11.40 15.17
C LYS A 162 -4.53 -11.82 15.62
N ASP A 163 -4.61 -12.66 16.65
CA ASP A 163 -5.88 -13.13 17.20
C ASP A 163 -6.73 -11.98 17.76
N ALA A 164 -6.07 -11.00 18.40
CA ALA A 164 -6.75 -9.85 18.99
C ALA A 164 -7.18 -8.79 17.97
N ALA A 165 -6.52 -8.71 16.80
CA ALA A 165 -6.89 -7.78 15.73
C ALA A 165 -8.24 -8.13 15.07
N GLY A 166 -8.66 -9.40 15.15
CA GLY A 166 -9.95 -9.86 14.64
C GLY A 166 -10.11 -9.60 13.14
N SER A 167 -11.07 -8.75 12.77
CA SER A 167 -11.35 -8.39 11.37
C SER A 167 -10.47 -7.27 10.82
N GLN A 168 -9.70 -6.57 11.68
CA GLN A 168 -8.79 -5.52 11.23
C GLN A 168 -7.43 -6.11 10.88
N PRO A 169 -6.90 -5.89 9.66
CA PRO A 169 -5.57 -6.36 9.32
C PRO A 169 -4.52 -5.56 10.09
N LEU A 170 -3.61 -6.26 10.76
CA LEU A 170 -2.42 -5.65 11.35
C LEU A 170 -1.58 -4.97 10.27
N PHE A 171 -0.96 -3.83 10.59
CA PHE A 171 -0.07 -3.12 9.67
C PHE A 171 1.10 -4.01 9.25
N LEU A 172 1.61 -4.83 10.17
CA LEU A 172 2.64 -5.83 9.87
C LEU A 172 2.22 -6.82 8.78
N MET A 173 0.98 -7.33 8.83
CA MET A 173 0.52 -8.31 7.85
C MET A 173 0.37 -7.67 6.46
N THR A 174 -0.16 -6.45 6.41
CA THR A 174 -0.25 -5.65 5.18
C THR A 174 1.15 -5.36 4.60
N LEU A 175 2.12 -5.03 5.45
CA LEU A 175 3.49 -4.80 5.04
C LEU A 175 4.15 -6.07 4.48
N LEU A 176 3.96 -7.22 5.12
CA LEU A 176 4.49 -8.50 4.66
C LEU A 176 3.84 -8.96 3.35
N ALA A 177 2.52 -8.79 3.21
CA ALA A 177 1.80 -9.09 1.97
C ALA A 177 2.33 -8.25 0.80
N ARG A 178 2.46 -6.94 0.99
CA ARG A 178 3.04 -6.03 0.00
C ARG A 178 4.45 -6.44 -0.43
N LEU A 179 5.28 -6.83 0.53
CA LEU A 179 6.64 -7.28 0.24
C LEU A 179 6.63 -8.61 -0.53
N ALA A 180 5.70 -9.53 -0.21
CA ALA A 180 5.53 -10.77 -0.96
C ALA A 180 5.08 -10.51 -2.41
N ASP A 181 4.15 -9.58 -2.63
CA ASP A 181 3.70 -9.17 -3.96
C ASP A 181 4.83 -8.56 -4.80
N GLN A 182 5.78 -7.90 -4.14
CA GLN A 182 7.00 -7.39 -4.76
C GLN A 182 8.05 -8.47 -5.05
N GLY A 183 7.72 -9.75 -4.87
CA GLY A 183 8.61 -10.88 -5.16
C GLY A 183 9.60 -11.20 -4.04
N MET A 184 9.42 -10.65 -2.82
CA MET A 184 10.15 -11.17 -1.67
C MET A 184 9.69 -12.59 -1.38
N LYS A 185 10.64 -13.50 -1.13
CA LYS A 185 10.30 -14.81 -0.55
C LYS A 185 9.58 -14.59 0.77
N ALA A 186 8.45 -15.29 0.96
CA ALA A 186 7.66 -15.22 2.18
C ALA A 186 8.55 -15.44 3.40
N MET A 187 8.78 -14.36 4.15
CA MET A 187 9.53 -14.41 5.39
C MET A 187 8.54 -14.76 6.50
N ALA A 188 8.84 -15.84 7.23
CA ALA A 188 8.09 -16.15 8.45
C ALA A 188 8.44 -15.10 9.51
N TYR A 189 7.45 -14.31 9.93
CA TYR A 189 7.59 -13.36 11.04
C TYR A 189 7.01 -13.97 12.32
N PRO A 190 7.74 -13.92 13.46
CA PRO A 190 9.09 -13.38 13.62
C PRO A 190 10.22 -14.30 13.06
N PRO A 191 11.32 -13.71 12.57
CA PRO A 191 12.45 -14.45 12.01
C PRO A 191 13.20 -15.24 13.10
N SER A 192 13.93 -16.29 12.71
CA SER A 192 14.71 -17.11 13.66
C SER A 192 15.91 -16.39 14.27
N SER A 193 16.44 -15.38 13.58
CA SER A 193 17.48 -14.46 14.07
C SER A 193 17.46 -13.19 13.24
N LEU A 194 18.00 -12.10 13.79
CA LEU A 194 18.13 -10.84 13.07
C LEU A 194 19.03 -10.98 11.84
N GLY A 195 20.14 -11.72 11.93
CA GLY A 195 21.01 -12.00 10.78
C GLY A 195 20.29 -12.77 9.65
N ALA A 196 19.42 -13.72 10.00
CA ALA A 196 18.58 -14.41 9.03
C ALA A 196 17.60 -13.44 8.35
N ALA A 197 16.98 -12.55 9.11
CA ALA A 197 16.06 -11.53 8.60
C ALA A 197 16.78 -10.58 7.61
N VAL A 198 17.96 -10.08 7.96
CA VAL A 198 18.76 -9.21 7.08
C VAL A 198 19.10 -9.94 5.79
N LYS A 199 19.53 -11.20 5.89
CA LYS A 199 19.84 -12.04 4.72
C LYS A 199 18.62 -12.26 3.84
N THR A 200 17.44 -12.52 4.39
CA THR A 200 16.23 -12.77 3.60
C THR A 200 15.65 -11.50 2.98
N VAL A 201 15.58 -10.41 3.74
CA VAL A 201 14.93 -9.15 3.31
C VAL A 201 15.81 -8.34 2.36
N PHE A 202 17.10 -8.22 2.67
CA PHE A 202 18.01 -7.31 1.95
C PHE A 202 18.94 -8.04 0.99
N LEU A 203 19.46 -9.22 1.34
CA LEU A 203 20.52 -9.87 0.54
C LEU A 203 20.02 -10.84 -0.52
N ASN A 204 19.03 -11.68 -0.18
CA ASN A 204 18.53 -12.74 -1.07
C ASN A 204 17.37 -12.29 -1.97
N ASN A 205 16.93 -11.03 -1.82
CA ASN A 205 15.80 -10.52 -2.53
C ASN A 205 16.17 -10.27 -3.99
N THR A 206 15.42 -10.83 -4.94
CA THR A 206 15.68 -10.66 -6.38
C THR A 206 14.92 -9.48 -6.99
N SER A 207 14.08 -8.81 -6.20
CA SER A 207 13.28 -7.67 -6.68
C SER A 207 14.12 -6.41 -6.81
N LYS A 208 13.88 -5.68 -7.91
CA LYS A 208 14.51 -4.40 -8.17
C LYS A 208 14.28 -3.43 -7.01
N LEU A 209 15.33 -2.71 -6.64
CA LEU A 209 15.29 -1.77 -5.54
C LEU A 209 14.64 -0.45 -5.98
N THR A 210 13.32 -0.42 -6.01
CA THR A 210 12.55 0.83 -6.16
C THR A 210 12.47 1.55 -4.83
N THR A 211 12.25 2.88 -4.84
CA THR A 211 12.07 3.68 -3.61
C THR A 211 10.96 3.13 -2.71
N SER A 212 9.87 2.66 -3.31
CA SER A 212 8.74 2.07 -2.59
C SER A 212 9.11 0.75 -1.89
N ASN A 213 9.86 -0.13 -2.58
CA ASN A 213 10.35 -1.39 -2.02
C ASN A 213 11.39 -1.14 -0.92
N GLN A 214 12.30 -0.20 -1.15
CA GLN A 214 13.26 0.28 -0.14
C GLN A 214 12.55 0.74 1.13
N HIS A 215 11.54 1.61 1.02
CA HIS A 215 10.78 2.08 2.17
C HIS A 215 10.07 0.94 2.90
N ALA A 216 9.45 -0.01 2.19
CA ALA A 216 8.79 -1.16 2.80
C ALA A 216 9.79 -2.07 3.56
N ARG A 217 10.98 -2.32 3.00
CA ARG A 217 12.04 -3.10 3.67
C ARG A 217 12.57 -2.39 4.92
N LEU A 218 12.74 -1.06 4.86
CA LEU A 218 13.17 -0.25 6.00
C LEU A 218 12.10 -0.15 7.09
N ALA A 219 10.82 -0.05 6.71
CA ALA A 219 9.69 -0.11 7.63
C ALA A 219 9.66 -1.44 8.39
N LEU A 220 9.91 -2.55 7.68
CA LEU A 220 9.98 -3.89 8.28
C LEU A 220 11.18 -4.02 9.22
N LEU A 221 12.34 -3.46 8.85
CA LEU A 221 13.52 -3.42 9.73
C LEU A 221 13.23 -2.60 11.00
N GLN A 222 12.60 -1.43 10.88
CA GLN A 222 12.21 -0.63 12.04
C GLN A 222 11.25 -1.42 12.94
N TYR A 223 10.22 -2.04 12.36
CA TYR A 223 9.27 -2.86 13.11
C TYR A 223 9.97 -4.00 13.86
N LEU A 224 10.91 -4.68 13.20
CA LEU A 224 11.71 -5.75 13.80
C LEU A 224 12.55 -5.24 14.98
N LEU A 225 13.22 -4.10 14.84
CA LEU A 225 14.05 -3.50 15.88
C LEU A 225 13.22 -3.02 17.08
N LEU A 226 12.03 -2.46 16.83
CA LEU A 226 11.09 -2.09 17.90
C LEU A 226 10.59 -3.33 18.64
N ASP A 227 10.28 -4.41 17.94
CA ASP A 227 9.87 -5.67 18.58
C ASP A 227 11.02 -6.32 19.37
N LEU A 228 12.28 -6.08 19.00
CA LEU A 228 13.44 -6.48 19.81
C LEU A 228 13.69 -5.54 21.01
N GLY A 229 13.00 -4.41 21.10
CA GLY A 229 13.16 -3.42 22.18
C GLY A 229 14.35 -2.47 21.98
N VAL A 230 14.87 -2.36 20.76
CA VAL A 230 15.99 -1.45 20.46
C VAL A 230 15.49 -0.02 20.40
N PRO A 231 16.07 0.93 21.16
CA PRO A 231 15.67 2.32 21.09
C PRO A 231 16.11 2.94 19.77
N LEU A 232 15.17 3.46 18.98
CA LEU A 232 15.45 4.04 17.67
C LEU A 232 15.18 5.54 17.66
N THR A 233 16.08 6.29 17.04
CA THR A 233 15.91 7.74 16.82
C THR A 233 15.73 8.06 15.34
N PRO A 234 14.88 9.04 14.98
CA PRO A 234 14.67 9.43 13.58
C PRO A 234 15.96 9.92 12.90
N SER A 235 16.87 10.54 13.65
CA SER A 235 18.16 11.04 13.13
C SER A 235 19.03 9.90 12.59
N THR A 236 18.95 8.72 13.20
CA THR A 236 19.74 7.55 12.80
C THR A 236 19.31 7.05 11.41
N PHE A 237 18.00 6.87 11.19
CA PHE A 237 17.46 6.47 9.89
C PHE A 237 17.63 7.55 8.82
N ARG A 238 17.50 8.83 9.19
CA ARG A 238 17.75 9.94 8.28
C ARG A 238 19.20 9.96 7.80
N THR A 239 20.15 9.78 8.72
CA THR A 239 21.59 9.80 8.38
C THR A 239 22.00 8.57 7.57
N ALA A 240 21.51 7.39 7.92
CA ALA A 240 21.89 6.13 7.26
C ALA A 240 21.22 5.96 5.88
N PHE A 241 19.94 6.33 5.75
CA PHE A 241 19.11 5.98 4.59
C PHE A 241 18.41 7.17 3.93
N GLY A 242 18.50 8.38 4.48
CA GLY A 242 17.78 9.54 3.96
C GLY A 242 16.27 9.51 4.20
N VAL A 243 15.79 8.66 5.12
CA VAL A 243 14.36 8.52 5.42
C VAL A 243 13.83 9.79 6.09
N ALA A 244 12.69 10.28 5.61
CA ALA A 244 12.02 11.44 6.20
C ALA A 244 11.52 11.09 7.62
N THR A 245 11.56 12.06 8.53
CA THR A 245 11.06 11.83 9.90
C THR A 245 9.57 11.52 9.94
N ALA A 246 8.78 12.04 9.00
CA ALA A 246 7.38 11.68 8.87
C ALA A 246 7.20 10.19 8.58
N ASP A 247 7.94 9.62 7.62
CA ASP A 247 7.88 8.19 7.30
C ASP A 247 8.29 7.32 8.49
N PHE A 248 9.38 7.69 9.17
CA PHE A 248 9.84 7.00 10.38
C PHE A 248 8.78 7.01 11.49
N HIS A 249 8.12 8.15 11.73
CA HIS A 249 7.04 8.26 12.71
C HIS A 249 5.79 7.47 12.28
N CYS A 250 5.46 7.42 10.98
CA CYS A 250 4.37 6.60 10.48
C CYS A 250 4.63 5.10 10.74
N TRP A 251 5.85 4.63 10.47
CA TRP A 251 6.23 3.22 10.72
C TRP A 251 6.21 2.90 12.20
N HIS A 252 6.68 3.84 13.04
CA HIS A 252 6.63 3.70 14.49
C HIS A 252 5.18 3.66 15.01
N ALA A 253 4.31 4.55 14.53
CA ALA A 253 2.91 4.58 14.90
C ALA A 253 2.18 3.29 14.48
N ALA A 254 2.48 2.74 13.30
CA ALA A 254 1.92 1.47 12.85
C ALA A 254 2.27 0.32 13.82
N PHE A 255 3.51 0.28 14.29
CA PHE A 255 3.95 -0.68 15.31
C PHE A 255 3.18 -0.52 16.62
N LEU A 256 3.09 0.70 17.16
CA LEU A 256 2.37 0.95 18.42
C LEU A 256 0.89 0.59 18.33
N LEU A 257 0.25 0.86 17.19
CA LEU A 257 -1.15 0.49 16.94
C LEU A 257 -1.32 -1.04 16.88
N ASP A 258 -0.41 -1.77 16.25
CA ASP A 258 -0.43 -3.24 16.26
C ASP A 258 -0.18 -3.79 17.68
N GLU A 259 0.70 -3.18 18.45
CA GLU A 259 1.01 -3.60 19.83
C GLU A 259 -0.16 -3.35 20.78
N SER A 260 -0.93 -2.28 20.55
CA SER A 260 -2.15 -1.97 21.30
C SER A 260 -3.27 -3.01 21.15
N CYS A 261 -3.14 -3.96 20.22
CA CYS A 261 -4.05 -5.10 20.11
C CYS A 261 -3.96 -6.05 21.31
N THR A 262 -2.82 -6.09 22.01
CA THR A 262 -2.65 -7.02 23.14
C THR A 262 -3.53 -6.61 24.33
N LYS A 263 -4.17 -7.61 24.98
CA LYS A 263 -5.22 -7.40 26.00
C LYS A 263 -4.73 -6.85 27.35
N ASN A 264 -3.47 -6.43 27.46
CA ASN A 264 -2.95 -5.77 28.66
C ASN A 264 -3.48 -4.33 28.68
N SER A 265 -4.65 -4.16 29.29
CA SER A 265 -5.51 -2.97 29.25
C SER A 265 -4.86 -1.63 29.63
N MET A 266 -3.72 -1.61 30.32
CA MET A 266 -3.04 -0.37 30.71
C MET A 266 -2.07 0.13 29.63
N ASP A 267 -1.32 -0.77 29.00
CA ASP A 267 -0.28 -0.40 28.03
C ASP A 267 -0.90 -0.08 26.67
N GLY A 268 -2.01 -0.73 26.31
CA GLY A 268 -2.68 -0.52 25.03
C GLY A 268 -3.15 0.92 24.81
N SER A 269 -3.71 1.58 25.84
CA SER A 269 -4.12 2.99 25.70
C SER A 269 -2.93 3.94 25.60
N ALA A 270 -1.84 3.66 26.32
CA ALA A 270 -0.63 4.48 26.25
C ALA A 270 0.00 4.43 24.85
N ASN A 271 0.08 3.23 24.27
CA ASN A 271 0.59 3.03 22.90
C ASN A 271 -0.26 3.75 21.85
N VAL A 272 -1.59 3.75 22.03
CA VAL A 272 -2.50 4.49 21.13
C VAL A 272 -2.30 6.00 21.27
N ASP A 273 -2.12 6.51 22.50
CA ASP A 273 -1.92 7.94 22.74
C ASP A 273 -0.55 8.42 22.22
N GLU A 274 0.49 7.60 22.38
CA GLU A 274 1.80 7.85 21.78
C GLU A 274 1.73 7.82 20.25
N ALA A 275 1.05 6.83 19.66
CA ALA A 275 0.82 6.77 18.22
C ALA A 275 0.09 8.02 17.70
N CYS A 276 -0.92 8.51 18.44
CA CYS A 276 -1.61 9.76 18.10
C CYS A 276 -0.66 10.96 18.10
N SER A 277 0.24 11.04 19.09
CA SER A 277 1.23 12.11 19.18
C SER A 277 2.20 12.10 17.99
N LEU A 278 2.70 10.94 17.60
CA LEU A 278 3.60 10.76 16.45
C LEU A 278 2.91 11.11 15.13
N LEU A 279 1.67 10.65 14.96
CA LEU A 279 0.89 10.88 13.75
C LEU A 279 0.53 12.37 13.59
N SER A 280 0.32 13.12 14.68
CA SER A 280 0.01 14.55 14.59
C SER A 280 1.11 15.36 13.87
N GLY A 281 2.38 14.97 14.01
CA GLY A 281 3.51 15.60 13.31
C GLY A 281 3.90 14.93 11.98
N ALA A 282 3.40 13.72 11.72
CA ALA A 282 3.71 12.94 10.51
C ALA A 282 2.59 12.91 9.48
N ALA A 283 1.38 13.37 9.85
CA ALA A 283 0.23 13.36 8.97
C ALA A 283 0.46 14.25 7.75
N GLY A 284 0.33 13.66 6.56
CA GLY A 284 0.46 14.32 5.26
C GLY A 284 -0.38 13.63 4.19
N GLY A 285 -0.34 14.15 2.96
CA GLY A 285 -1.20 13.72 1.84
C GLY A 285 -1.08 12.25 1.46
N SER A 286 0.05 11.64 1.80
CA SER A 286 0.42 10.27 1.48
C SER A 286 0.00 9.25 2.55
N MET A 287 -0.68 9.66 3.62
CA MET A 287 -1.00 8.75 4.72
C MET A 287 -2.14 7.76 4.35
N PRO A 288 -1.98 6.45 4.65
CA PRO A 288 -2.99 5.43 4.39
C PRO A 288 -4.28 5.61 5.18
N LEU A 289 -5.38 5.12 4.62
CA LEU A 289 -6.69 5.12 5.28
C LEU A 289 -6.78 4.09 6.42
N SER A 290 -5.86 3.12 6.48
CA SER A 290 -5.78 2.15 7.57
C SER A 290 -5.48 2.82 8.93
N PHE A 291 -4.64 3.86 8.98
CA PHE A 291 -4.36 4.60 10.22
C PHE A 291 -5.62 5.23 10.85
N PRO A 292 -6.37 6.10 10.15
CA PRO A 292 -7.58 6.67 10.72
C PRO A 292 -8.65 5.61 10.99
N ALA A 293 -8.74 4.54 10.20
CA ALA A 293 -9.68 3.44 10.47
C ALA A 293 -9.37 2.69 11.77
N VAL A 294 -8.09 2.38 12.04
CA VAL A 294 -7.68 1.74 13.29
C VAL A 294 -7.87 2.68 14.47
N LEU A 295 -7.47 3.95 14.36
CA LEU A 295 -7.68 4.95 15.42
C LEU A 295 -9.16 5.15 15.78
N ALA A 296 -10.03 5.17 14.77
CA ALA A 296 -11.47 5.25 14.93
C ALA A 296 -12.03 4.04 15.70
N ALA A 297 -11.63 2.84 15.29
CA ALA A 297 -12.02 1.60 15.98
C ALA A 297 -11.52 1.52 17.43
N ARG A 298 -10.42 2.22 17.75
CA ARG A 298 -9.87 2.34 19.11
C ARG A 298 -10.49 3.49 19.92
N GLY A 299 -11.56 4.13 19.43
CA GLY A 299 -12.26 5.20 20.14
C GLY A 299 -11.51 6.54 20.15
N ARG A 300 -10.48 6.72 19.31
CA ARG A 300 -9.74 7.99 19.15
C ARG A 300 -10.20 8.74 17.89
N ALA A 301 -11.51 8.96 17.79
CA ALA A 301 -12.14 9.60 16.62
C ALA A 301 -11.56 10.99 16.30
N ASN A 302 -11.24 11.80 17.31
CA ASN A 302 -10.65 13.13 17.10
C ASN A 302 -9.25 13.06 16.46
N ALA A 303 -8.42 12.11 16.87
CA ALA A 303 -7.09 11.91 16.27
C ALA A 303 -7.20 11.35 14.85
N ALA A 304 -8.10 10.39 14.63
CA ALA A 304 -8.41 9.87 13.29
C ALA A 304 -8.85 11.01 12.35
N LEU A 305 -9.68 11.93 12.86
CA LEU A 305 -10.18 13.07 12.11
C LEU A 305 -9.08 14.08 11.76
N MET A 306 -8.15 14.35 12.69
CA MET A 306 -6.98 15.17 12.42
C MET A 306 -6.12 14.58 11.29
N VAL A 307 -5.85 13.28 11.34
CA VAL A 307 -5.10 12.55 10.31
C VAL A 307 -5.82 12.64 8.95
N LEU A 308 -7.14 12.45 8.93
CA LEU A 308 -7.94 12.58 7.71
C LEU A 308 -7.88 14.01 7.13
N ARG A 309 -8.02 15.04 7.96
CA ARG A 309 -7.92 16.45 7.52
C ARG A 309 -6.53 16.77 6.94
N ALA A 310 -5.47 16.31 7.59
CA ALA A 310 -4.10 16.49 7.12
C ALA A 310 -3.82 15.77 5.80
N SER A 311 -4.38 14.57 5.59
CA SER A 311 -4.25 13.85 4.34
C SER A 311 -5.08 14.44 3.18
N SER A 312 -6.22 15.07 3.48
CA SER A 312 -7.05 15.73 2.45
C SER A 312 -6.42 17.02 1.92
N GLY A 313 -5.66 17.75 2.75
CA GLY A 313 -5.04 19.02 2.35
C GLY A 313 -3.87 18.91 1.37
N ALA A 314 -3.31 17.72 1.18
CA ALA A 314 -2.11 17.50 0.36
C ALA A 314 -2.34 16.62 -0.89
N GLN A 315 -3.59 16.21 -1.16
CA GLN A 315 -3.92 15.29 -2.24
C GLN A 315 -3.97 15.95 -3.64
N GLU A 316 -3.76 17.27 -3.76
CA GLU A 316 -3.60 17.94 -5.06
C GLU A 316 -2.22 17.71 -5.70
N LEU A 317 -1.24 17.15 -4.95
CA LEU A 317 0.12 16.94 -5.42
C LEU A 317 0.68 15.60 -4.88
N GLN A 318 0.78 14.60 -5.75
CA GLN A 318 1.62 13.37 -5.67
C GLN A 318 0.99 12.06 -5.14
N THR A 319 1.09 11.02 -5.97
CA THR A 319 0.91 9.59 -5.71
C THR A 319 2.29 8.97 -5.48
N ASN A 320 2.65 8.55 -4.26
CA ASN A 320 3.76 7.63 -3.96
C ASN A 320 3.88 7.45 -2.44
N SER A 321 2.95 6.69 -1.83
CA SER A 321 3.07 6.24 -0.42
C SER A 321 3.55 4.79 -0.31
N PRO A 322 4.37 4.45 0.70
CA PRO A 322 4.76 3.07 0.99
C PRO A 322 3.62 2.18 1.53
N PHE A 323 2.38 2.68 1.64
CA PHE A 323 1.25 1.95 2.23
C PHE A 323 -0.08 2.12 1.48
N GLU A 324 -0.06 2.46 0.19
CA GLU A 324 -1.30 2.44 -0.61
C GLU A 324 -1.91 1.03 -0.67
N ASP A 325 -3.24 0.96 -0.45
CA ASP A 325 -4.05 -0.26 -0.38
C ASP A 325 -4.25 -0.89 -1.77
N ASP A 326 -3.53 -1.99 -2.06
CA ASP A 326 -3.91 -2.99 -3.06
C ASP A 326 -4.32 -4.28 -2.33
N VAL A 327 -5.53 -4.30 -1.77
CA VAL A 327 -6.17 -5.55 -1.33
C VAL A 327 -7.65 -5.51 -1.68
N ALA A 328 -8.01 -6.22 -2.75
CA ALA A 328 -9.37 -6.66 -3.02
C ALA A 328 -9.37 -8.17 -3.33
N GLY A 329 -10.39 -8.85 -2.80
CA GLY A 329 -10.50 -10.29 -2.61
C GLY A 329 -10.25 -11.16 -3.84
N SER A 330 -9.46 -12.21 -3.61
CA SER A 330 -9.52 -13.45 -4.39
C SER A 330 -10.69 -14.29 -3.85
N ASP A 331 -11.89 -14.09 -4.41
CA ASP A 331 -12.94 -15.10 -4.34
C ASP A 331 -12.60 -16.21 -5.33
N GLY A 332 -12.24 -17.38 -4.78
CA GLY A 332 -12.03 -18.59 -5.54
C GLY A 332 -13.36 -19.24 -5.88
N SER A 333 -13.71 -19.33 -7.16
CA SER A 333 -14.54 -20.42 -7.70
C SER A 333 -14.53 -20.41 -9.23
N HIS A 334 -13.84 -21.38 -9.83
CA HIS A 334 -14.29 -22.25 -10.94
C HIS A 334 -13.10 -22.75 -11.77
N ALA A 335 -12.76 -24.02 -11.56
CA ALA A 335 -12.13 -24.86 -12.57
C ALA A 335 -13.14 -25.93 -12.98
N PRO A 336 -13.42 -26.16 -14.28
CA PRO A 336 -14.01 -27.40 -14.71
C PRO A 336 -12.92 -28.42 -14.99
N ALA A 337 -13.13 -29.61 -14.44
CA ALA A 337 -12.40 -30.82 -14.76
C ALA A 337 -12.58 -31.18 -16.25
N MET A 338 -11.49 -31.55 -16.91
CA MET A 338 -11.53 -32.33 -18.14
C MET A 338 -10.77 -33.63 -17.89
N ASP A 339 -11.54 -34.69 -18.05
CA ASP A 339 -11.23 -36.10 -17.96
C ASP A 339 -10.23 -36.51 -19.05
N GLY A 340 -9.34 -37.44 -18.75
CA GLY A 340 -8.25 -37.80 -19.65
C GLY A 340 -7.60 -39.13 -19.26
N THR A 341 -8.31 -40.22 -19.56
CA THR A 341 -7.78 -41.58 -19.54
C THR A 341 -6.83 -41.83 -20.73
N ASP A 342 -5.60 -42.20 -20.40
CA ASP A 342 -4.62 -42.99 -21.19
C ASP A 342 -5.19 -44.39 -21.59
N PRO A 343 -4.52 -45.28 -22.39
CA PRO A 343 -3.08 -45.33 -22.75
C PRO A 343 -2.72 -45.86 -24.16
N THR A 344 -1.39 -46.04 -24.37
CA THR A 344 -0.69 -46.97 -25.31
C THR A 344 -0.50 -46.49 -26.76
N SER A 345 0.60 -46.72 -27.49
CA SER A 345 1.89 -47.41 -27.29
C SER A 345 2.83 -47.10 -28.47
N SER A 346 4.13 -47.39 -28.29
CA SER A 346 5.14 -47.75 -29.29
C SER A 346 5.73 -46.70 -30.27
N THR A 347 7.01 -46.42 -30.02
CA THR A 347 8.13 -46.15 -30.95
C THR A 347 8.32 -47.35 -31.94
N PRO A 348 9.15 -47.34 -33.03
CA PRO A 348 10.33 -46.48 -33.23
C PRO A 348 10.77 -46.10 -34.68
N GLN A 349 11.88 -45.36 -34.72
CA GLN A 349 12.97 -45.36 -35.73
C GLN A 349 12.80 -44.66 -37.10
N GLY A 350 13.83 -43.87 -37.46
CA GLY A 350 14.31 -43.79 -38.85
C GLY A 350 14.86 -42.47 -39.37
N LEU A 351 16.17 -42.23 -39.17
CA LEU A 351 17.19 -41.78 -40.14
C LEU A 351 16.99 -40.58 -41.11
N MET A 352 18.02 -39.72 -41.12
CA MET A 352 18.72 -39.01 -42.24
C MET A 352 17.89 -38.34 -43.37
N GLY A 353 18.18 -37.14 -43.88
CA GLY A 353 19.32 -36.22 -43.73
C GLY A 353 19.20 -35.02 -44.69
N LEU A 354 20.14 -34.07 -44.54
CA LEU A 354 20.76 -33.16 -45.52
C LEU A 354 20.03 -32.95 -46.87
N THR A 355 19.60 -31.76 -47.30
CA THR A 355 20.41 -30.69 -47.92
C THR A 355 19.44 -29.63 -48.49
N GLY A 356 19.79 -28.35 -48.54
CA GLY A 356 19.95 -27.68 -49.85
C GLY A 356 18.98 -26.52 -50.10
N ARG A 357 19.45 -25.29 -49.82
CA ARG A 357 19.11 -24.06 -50.58
C ARG A 357 19.60 -24.22 -52.04
N PRO A 358 19.21 -23.41 -53.06
CA PRO A 358 18.90 -21.97 -52.97
C PRO A 358 17.88 -21.36 -53.98
N ARG A 359 17.61 -20.06 -53.77
CA ARG A 359 17.47 -18.93 -54.74
C ARG A 359 16.55 -19.06 -55.98
N GLN A 360 15.62 -18.11 -56.12
CA GLN A 360 15.53 -17.02 -57.14
C GLN A 360 14.07 -16.58 -57.31
N SER A 361 13.72 -15.35 -56.95
CA SER A 361 13.62 -14.15 -57.81
C SER A 361 12.35 -14.06 -58.68
N LYS A 362 11.60 -12.97 -58.49
CA LYS A 362 11.00 -12.05 -59.48
C LYS A 362 9.63 -11.53 -58.98
N GLY A 363 9.48 -10.20 -58.91
CA GLY A 363 8.18 -9.51 -58.79
C GLY A 363 7.44 -9.49 -60.13
N PRO A 364 6.56 -8.51 -60.44
CA PRO A 364 6.07 -7.38 -59.63
C PRO A 364 4.54 -7.13 -59.71
N ALA A 365 4.10 -6.09 -58.99
CA ALA A 365 2.98 -5.18 -59.28
C ALA A 365 1.55 -5.74 -59.49
N ALA A 366 0.70 -5.54 -58.47
CA ALA A 366 -0.75 -5.50 -58.61
C ALA A 366 -1.24 -4.04 -58.63
N ALA A 367 -2.00 -3.70 -59.67
CA ALA A 367 -2.74 -2.47 -59.82
C ALA A 367 -4.09 -2.53 -59.10
N ALA A 368 -4.61 -1.33 -58.83
CA ALA A 368 -5.90 -0.95 -58.26
C ALA A 368 -7.11 -1.88 -58.54
N ALA A 369 -7.98 -2.08 -57.54
CA ALA A 369 -9.24 -1.34 -57.38
C ALA A 369 -10.24 -2.08 -56.47
N ALA A 370 -10.86 -1.28 -55.58
CA ALA A 370 -12.25 -1.37 -55.11
C ALA A 370 -12.79 -2.66 -54.45
N ALA A 371 -13.01 -2.59 -53.13
CA ALA A 371 -14.35 -2.66 -52.50
C ALA A 371 -14.18 -2.74 -50.97
N GLY A 372 -14.97 -1.95 -50.24
CA GLY A 372 -14.77 -1.72 -48.82
C GLY A 372 -15.11 -2.89 -47.90
N ILE A 373 -14.73 -2.73 -46.62
CA ILE A 373 -15.54 -2.99 -45.44
C ILE A 373 -14.85 -2.32 -44.24
N SER A 374 -15.66 -1.54 -43.53
CA SER A 374 -15.45 -0.97 -42.21
C SER A 374 -14.83 -1.95 -41.21
N SER A 375 -13.77 -1.55 -40.50
CA SER A 375 -13.50 -2.01 -39.13
C SER A 375 -12.62 -1.00 -38.38
N ARG A 376 -13.18 -0.46 -37.30
CA ARG A 376 -12.56 0.41 -36.28
C ARG A 376 -11.53 -0.37 -35.45
N PRO A 377 -10.40 0.23 -35.04
CA PRO A 377 -9.73 -0.13 -33.79
C PRO A 377 -10.21 0.83 -32.70
N GLY A 378 -10.91 0.36 -31.68
CA GLY A 378 -11.48 1.27 -30.66
C GLY A 378 -12.08 0.61 -29.43
N THR A 379 -11.60 -0.57 -29.03
CA THR A 379 -12.18 -1.33 -27.92
C THR A 379 -11.21 -1.66 -26.79
N GLN A 380 -9.91 -1.38 -26.93
CA GLN A 380 -8.91 -1.71 -25.90
C GLN A 380 -8.57 -0.50 -24.99
N GLU A 381 -8.36 0.70 -25.55
CA GLU A 381 -8.13 1.93 -24.76
C GLU A 381 -9.38 2.38 -23.96
N ALA A 382 -10.59 2.09 -24.45
CA ALA A 382 -11.83 2.42 -23.73
C ALA A 382 -12.07 1.50 -22.52
N ALA A 383 -11.57 0.27 -22.54
CA ALA A 383 -11.72 -0.68 -21.45
C ALA A 383 -10.74 -0.40 -20.31
N GLU A 384 -9.50 -0.01 -20.63
CA GLU A 384 -8.48 0.36 -19.64
C GLU A 384 -8.84 1.69 -18.93
N GLY A 385 -9.31 2.70 -19.68
CA GLY A 385 -9.79 3.95 -19.08
C GLY A 385 -11.06 3.78 -18.23
N ALA A 386 -11.94 2.84 -18.57
CA ALA A 386 -13.13 2.53 -17.77
C ALA A 386 -12.77 1.81 -16.46
N ALA A 387 -11.78 0.91 -16.47
CA ALA A 387 -11.31 0.20 -15.28
C ALA A 387 -10.66 1.17 -14.28
N GLU A 388 -9.75 2.03 -14.74
CA GLU A 388 -9.05 3.00 -13.89
C GLU A 388 -10.01 4.03 -13.25
N SER A 389 -11.11 4.37 -13.96
CA SER A 389 -12.20 5.18 -13.40
C SER A 389 -13.02 4.45 -12.32
N SER A 390 -13.11 3.12 -12.38
CA SER A 390 -13.90 2.31 -11.44
C SER A 390 -13.17 2.14 -10.11
N TRP A 391 -11.88 1.80 -10.16
CA TRP A 391 -11.01 1.67 -8.98
C TRP A 391 -10.88 2.99 -8.22
N SER A 392 -10.68 4.09 -8.94
CA SER A 392 -10.63 5.44 -8.36
C SER A 392 -11.93 5.82 -7.66
N ARG A 393 -13.08 5.42 -8.22
CA ARG A 393 -14.40 5.64 -7.60
C ARG A 393 -14.59 4.81 -6.34
N ALA A 394 -14.27 3.52 -6.38
CA ALA A 394 -14.38 2.64 -5.21
C ALA A 394 -13.48 3.10 -4.05
N ARG A 395 -12.25 3.51 -4.35
CA ARG A 395 -11.30 4.06 -3.37
C ARG A 395 -11.81 5.37 -2.76
N ARG A 396 -12.35 6.27 -3.58
CA ARG A 396 -12.95 7.53 -3.12
C ARG A 396 -14.17 7.28 -2.23
N LEU A 397 -15.07 6.37 -2.62
CA LEU A 397 -16.23 6.01 -1.80
C LEU A 397 -15.83 5.40 -0.45
N ARG A 398 -14.84 4.48 -0.44
CA ARG A 398 -14.31 3.89 0.80
C ARG A 398 -13.72 4.95 1.73
N ARG A 399 -12.97 5.91 1.17
CA ARG A 399 -12.47 7.07 1.93
C ARG A 399 -13.62 7.89 2.53
N THR A 400 -14.62 8.25 1.72
CA THR A 400 -15.77 9.05 2.19
C THR A 400 -16.54 8.32 3.29
N LYS A 401 -16.77 7.01 3.16
CA LYS A 401 -17.43 6.21 4.21
C LYS A 401 -16.69 6.31 5.53
N LEU A 402 -15.36 6.13 5.51
CA LEU A 402 -14.53 6.26 6.71
C LEU A 402 -14.57 7.69 7.26
N GLU A 403 -14.51 8.70 6.39
CA GLU A 403 -14.60 10.10 6.75
C GLU A 403 -15.93 10.48 7.43
N VAL A 404 -17.04 9.92 6.97
CA VAL A 404 -18.36 10.06 7.58
C VAL A 404 -18.40 9.35 8.93
N GLN A 405 -17.96 8.09 8.99
CA GLN A 405 -17.94 7.29 10.22
C GLN A 405 -17.12 7.97 11.33
N VAL A 406 -15.92 8.46 11.01
CA VAL A 406 -15.04 9.14 11.97
C VAL A 406 -15.68 10.44 12.49
N ARG A 407 -16.33 11.22 11.63
CA ARG A 407 -17.03 12.45 12.03
C ARG A 407 -18.22 12.15 12.94
N LEU A 408 -18.97 11.09 12.67
CA LEU A 408 -20.07 10.66 13.53
C LEU A 408 -19.56 10.23 14.91
N GLN A 409 -18.49 9.41 14.96
CA GLN A 409 -17.87 9.01 16.23
C GLN A 409 -17.28 10.19 17.02
N ALA A 410 -16.83 11.24 16.33
CA ALA A 410 -16.39 12.50 16.95
C ALA A 410 -17.55 13.40 17.41
N GLY A 411 -18.82 13.01 17.18
CA GLY A 411 -20.01 13.79 17.51
C GLY A 411 -20.34 14.91 16.52
N LEU A 412 -19.69 14.96 15.36
CA LEU A 412 -19.82 16.02 14.36
C LEU A 412 -20.85 15.63 13.27
N MET A 413 -22.11 15.46 13.67
CA MET A 413 -23.18 14.96 12.78
C MET A 413 -23.44 15.86 11.56
N GLN A 414 -23.38 17.18 11.75
CA GLN A 414 -23.57 18.15 10.66
C GLN A 414 -22.39 18.11 9.67
N GLU A 415 -21.15 17.97 10.15
CA GLU A 415 -20.00 17.81 9.25
C GLU A 415 -20.04 16.48 8.49
N ALA A 416 -20.53 15.41 9.14
CA ALA A 416 -20.73 14.11 8.48
C ALA A 416 -21.74 14.23 7.32
N LEU A 417 -22.88 14.90 7.56
CA LEU A 417 -23.86 15.18 6.52
C LEU A 417 -23.27 16.06 5.41
N GLY A 418 -22.54 17.12 5.76
CA GLY A 418 -21.86 17.98 4.80
C GLY A 418 -20.86 17.22 3.92
N CYS A 419 -20.09 16.31 4.51
CA CYS A 419 -19.18 15.42 3.79
C CYS A 419 -19.94 14.52 2.81
N THR A 420 -21.07 13.93 3.23
CA THR A 420 -21.94 13.14 2.36
C THR A 420 -22.48 13.95 1.19
N HIS A 421 -23.01 15.16 1.41
CA HIS A 421 -23.50 16.03 0.34
C HIS A 421 -22.40 16.44 -0.64
N LEU A 422 -21.21 16.82 -0.13
CA LEU A 422 -20.07 17.15 -0.98
C LEU A 422 -19.65 15.96 -1.84
N ALA A 423 -19.59 14.76 -1.28
CA ALA A 423 -19.23 13.56 -2.02
C ALA A 423 -20.26 13.21 -3.11
N VAL A 424 -21.56 13.22 -2.76
CA VAL A 424 -22.65 12.95 -3.71
C VAL A 424 -22.71 14.00 -4.82
N SER A 425 -22.57 15.28 -4.49
CA SER A 425 -22.60 16.37 -5.49
C SER A 425 -21.39 16.34 -6.44
N SER A 426 -20.23 15.91 -5.94
CA SER A 426 -19.01 15.74 -6.75
C SER A 426 -19.03 14.51 -7.67
N CYS A 427 -20.00 13.61 -7.50
CA CYS A 427 -20.09 12.36 -8.26
C CYS A 427 -20.91 12.53 -9.55
N SER A 428 -20.66 11.66 -10.53
CA SER A 428 -21.42 11.63 -11.78
C SER A 428 -22.91 11.34 -11.52
N PRO A 429 -23.84 11.92 -12.30
CA PRO A 429 -25.28 11.85 -12.02
C PRO A 429 -25.80 10.42 -11.88
N GLU A 430 -25.28 9.48 -12.67
CA GLU A 430 -25.62 8.06 -12.65
C GLU A 430 -25.30 7.37 -11.31
N ASN A 431 -24.26 7.84 -10.61
CA ASN A 431 -23.76 7.23 -9.37
C ASN A 431 -24.27 7.93 -8.11
N ARG A 432 -24.96 9.08 -8.23
CA ARG A 432 -25.41 9.87 -7.07
C ARG A 432 -26.33 9.08 -6.16
N THR A 433 -27.31 8.38 -6.72
CA THR A 433 -28.26 7.57 -5.94
C THR A 433 -27.56 6.44 -5.20
N ARG A 434 -26.60 5.77 -5.85
CA ARG A 434 -25.82 4.70 -5.23
C ARG A 434 -24.93 5.23 -4.09
N TRP A 435 -24.20 6.31 -4.32
CA TRP A 435 -23.34 6.92 -3.31
C TRP A 435 -24.15 7.47 -2.13
N ALA A 436 -25.27 8.11 -2.41
CA ALA A 436 -26.19 8.58 -1.38
C ALA A 436 -26.70 7.41 -0.53
N GLY A 437 -27.15 6.32 -1.17
CA GLY A 437 -27.55 5.09 -0.50
C GLY A 437 -26.47 4.55 0.45
N GLU A 438 -25.28 4.28 -0.09
CA GLU A 438 -24.18 3.69 0.67
C GLU A 438 -23.63 4.58 1.79
N LEU A 439 -23.68 5.91 1.64
CA LEU A 439 -23.20 6.85 2.68
C LEU A 439 -24.26 7.11 3.74
N VAL A 440 -25.53 7.25 3.35
CA VAL A 440 -26.65 7.41 4.29
C VAL A 440 -26.83 6.13 5.12
N GLU A 441 -26.68 4.96 4.51
CA GLU A 441 -26.71 3.68 5.23
C GLU A 441 -25.67 3.64 6.35
N VAL A 442 -24.42 4.06 6.09
CA VAL A 442 -23.38 4.15 7.14
C VAL A 442 -23.81 5.10 8.27
N MET A 443 -24.43 6.24 7.94
CA MET A 443 -24.92 7.18 8.96
C MET A 443 -26.05 6.58 9.81
N LEU A 444 -27.02 5.93 9.17
CA LEU A 444 -28.21 5.39 9.84
C LEU A 444 -27.89 4.14 10.66
N LEU A 445 -27.03 3.25 10.16
CA LEU A 445 -26.54 2.09 10.93
C LEU A 445 -25.80 2.54 12.19
N TRP A 446 -24.89 3.51 12.07
CA TRP A 446 -24.22 4.09 13.23
C TRP A 446 -25.22 4.75 14.20
N ALA A 447 -26.24 5.44 13.67
CA ALA A 447 -27.26 6.09 14.48
C ALA A 447 -28.12 5.09 15.27
N GLU A 448 -28.42 3.94 14.67
CA GLU A 448 -29.14 2.83 15.29
C GLU A 448 -28.31 2.24 16.44
N GLU A 449 -27.04 1.93 16.19
CA GLU A 449 -26.09 1.41 17.20
C GLU A 449 -25.86 2.40 18.36
N ALA A 450 -25.76 3.70 18.06
CA ALA A 450 -25.53 4.74 19.06
C ALA A 450 -26.82 5.24 19.74
N HIS A 451 -28.00 4.69 19.40
CA HIS A 451 -29.31 5.17 19.85
C HIS A 451 -29.56 6.67 19.58
N MET A 452 -29.01 7.20 18.49
CA MET A 452 -29.09 8.62 18.09
C MET A 452 -29.89 8.82 16.79
N LEU A 453 -30.62 7.79 16.33
CA LEU A 453 -31.40 7.80 15.09
C LEU A 453 -32.33 9.01 14.97
N GLY A 454 -33.09 9.34 16.02
CA GLY A 454 -33.99 10.49 16.00
C GLY A 454 -33.29 11.83 15.75
N LYS A 455 -32.07 12.02 16.27
CA LYS A 455 -31.29 13.25 16.05
C LYS A 455 -30.70 13.30 14.64
N ILE A 456 -30.26 12.15 14.10
CA ILE A 456 -29.75 12.08 12.73
C ILE A 456 -30.89 12.32 11.73
N LEU A 457 -32.09 11.81 11.96
CA LEU A 457 -33.24 12.02 11.07
C LEU A 457 -33.74 13.48 11.02
N GLN A 458 -33.43 14.28 12.04
CA GLN A 458 -33.70 15.74 12.05
C GLN A 458 -32.73 16.54 11.16
N LEU A 459 -31.63 15.93 10.70
CA LEU A 459 -30.66 16.61 9.83
C LEU A 459 -31.27 16.94 8.46
N PRO A 460 -30.85 18.02 7.78
CA PRO A 460 -31.44 18.47 6.51
C PRO A 460 -30.97 17.64 5.31
N PHE A 461 -31.39 16.36 5.22
CA PHE A 461 -31.24 15.56 3.99
C PHE A 461 -31.97 16.20 2.80
N GLN A 462 -31.40 16.05 1.61
CA GLN A 462 -31.91 16.64 0.36
C GLN A 462 -31.74 15.67 -0.82
N ASP A 463 -32.64 15.78 -1.80
CA ASP A 463 -32.59 15.06 -3.08
C ASP A 463 -32.36 13.54 -2.92
N SER A 464 -31.32 13.02 -3.57
CA SER A 464 -30.91 11.61 -3.51
C SER A 464 -30.60 11.09 -2.11
N THR A 465 -30.18 11.95 -1.17
CA THR A 465 -29.91 11.53 0.22
C THR A 465 -31.20 11.35 1.01
N GLU A 466 -32.23 12.16 0.77
CA GLU A 466 -33.54 11.99 1.40
C GLU A 466 -34.22 10.72 0.89
N LEU A 467 -34.15 10.46 -0.42
CA LEU A 467 -34.66 9.22 -1.01
C LEU A 467 -33.95 7.97 -0.44
N ALA A 468 -32.64 8.06 -0.19
CA ALA A 468 -31.89 6.99 0.45
C ALA A 468 -32.33 6.73 1.90
N VAL A 469 -32.63 7.78 2.68
CA VAL A 469 -33.18 7.64 4.04
C VAL A 469 -34.53 6.93 4.01
N ILE A 470 -35.41 7.35 3.10
CA ILE A 470 -36.74 6.76 2.95
C ILE A 470 -36.62 5.28 2.58
N ALA A 471 -35.83 4.94 1.56
CA ALA A 471 -35.63 3.57 1.12
C ALA A 471 -35.06 2.68 2.23
N TRP A 472 -34.13 3.19 3.04
CA TRP A 472 -33.57 2.48 4.19
C TRP A 472 -34.63 2.20 5.27
N LEU A 473 -35.45 3.21 5.61
CA LEU A 473 -36.51 3.08 6.61
C LEU A 473 -37.65 2.15 6.13
N GLU A 474 -38.00 2.19 4.85
CA GLU A 474 -38.96 1.27 4.23
C GLU A 474 -38.48 -0.19 4.27
N ALA A 475 -37.19 -0.43 4.01
CA ALA A 475 -36.59 -1.75 4.17
C ALA A 475 -36.71 -2.25 5.63
N ARG A 476 -36.46 -1.37 6.61
CA ARG A 476 -36.62 -1.72 8.03
C ARG A 476 -38.06 -1.94 8.48
N LEU A 477 -39.03 -1.31 7.81
CA LEU A 477 -40.45 -1.59 8.00
C LEU A 477 -40.81 -3.00 7.54
N GLN A 478 -40.26 -3.46 6.42
CA GLN A 478 -40.44 -4.84 5.93
C GLN A 478 -39.81 -5.87 6.89
N ASP A 479 -38.64 -5.54 7.46
CA ASP A 479 -37.95 -6.40 8.42
C ASP A 479 -38.55 -6.35 9.84
N SER A 480 -39.63 -5.59 10.05
CA SER A 480 -40.26 -5.38 11.37
C SER A 480 -39.29 -4.91 12.47
N SER A 481 -38.25 -4.15 12.10
CA SER A 481 -37.30 -3.58 13.07
C SER A 481 -37.95 -2.49 13.91
N SER A 482 -37.53 -2.33 15.16
CA SER A 482 -37.95 -1.23 16.04
C SER A 482 -37.70 0.17 15.43
N SER A 483 -36.73 0.27 14.52
CA SER A 483 -36.39 1.49 13.77
C SER A 483 -37.48 1.88 12.75
N ALA A 484 -38.38 0.97 12.38
CA ALA A 484 -39.49 1.21 11.45
C ALA A 484 -40.46 2.30 11.95
N ALA A 485 -40.57 2.45 13.27
CA ALA A 485 -41.37 3.48 13.94
C ALA A 485 -40.96 4.91 13.56
N GLN A 486 -39.74 5.08 13.06
CA GLN A 486 -39.20 6.39 12.69
C GLN A 486 -39.66 6.85 11.30
N LEU A 487 -40.21 5.97 10.45
CA LEU A 487 -40.65 6.34 9.10
C LEU A 487 -41.82 7.34 9.10
N PRO A 488 -42.93 7.10 9.85
CA PRO A 488 -44.01 8.07 9.91
C PRO A 488 -43.57 9.40 10.54
N LEU A 489 -42.71 9.34 11.55
CA LEU A 489 -42.14 10.54 12.20
C LEU A 489 -41.29 11.35 11.22
N PHE A 490 -40.47 10.68 10.40
CA PHE A 490 -39.66 11.32 9.37
C PHE A 490 -40.52 12.09 8.35
N TYR A 491 -41.60 11.47 7.85
CA TYR A 491 -42.53 12.14 6.95
C TYR A 491 -43.23 13.34 7.60
N LEU A 492 -43.66 13.22 8.86
CA LEU A 492 -44.28 14.33 9.60
C LEU A 492 -43.32 15.51 9.76
N MET A 493 -42.05 15.26 10.09
CA MET A 493 -41.04 16.33 10.21
C MET A 493 -40.81 17.08 8.88
N ARG A 494 -41.08 16.45 7.74
CA ARG A 494 -40.96 17.03 6.40
C ARG A 494 -42.26 17.65 5.88
N GLY A 495 -43.34 17.61 6.66
CA GLY A 495 -44.65 18.11 6.24
C GLY A 495 -45.37 17.21 5.24
N ARG A 496 -44.93 15.96 5.07
CA ARG A 496 -45.48 14.96 4.14
C ARG A 496 -46.56 14.12 4.83
N LEU A 497 -47.68 14.77 5.12
CA LEU A 497 -48.80 14.21 5.88
C LEU A 497 -49.43 12.94 5.27
N PRO A 498 -49.74 12.87 3.95
CA PRO A 498 -50.38 11.68 3.40
C PRO A 498 -49.45 10.46 3.47
N GLU A 499 -48.17 10.61 3.16
CA GLU A 499 -47.19 9.54 3.26
C GLU A 499 -46.97 9.09 4.71
N ALA A 500 -46.98 10.03 5.67
CA ALA A 500 -46.92 9.70 7.08
C ALA A 500 -48.10 8.82 7.54
N THR A 501 -49.32 9.14 7.10
CA THR A 501 -50.51 8.34 7.46
C THR A 501 -50.46 6.94 6.84
N GLN A 502 -50.01 6.83 5.59
CA GLN A 502 -49.85 5.54 4.91
C GLN A 502 -48.77 4.67 5.59
N ALA A 503 -47.62 5.26 5.92
CA ALA A 503 -46.56 4.58 6.65
C ALA A 503 -47.02 4.13 8.05
N HIS A 504 -47.81 4.96 8.75
CA HIS A 504 -48.37 4.59 10.05
C HIS A 504 -49.37 3.44 9.95
N GLN A 505 -50.25 3.44 8.95
CA GLN A 505 -51.15 2.31 8.70
C GLN A 505 -50.38 1.02 8.43
N SER A 506 -49.33 1.09 7.62
CA SER A 506 -48.44 -0.05 7.31
C SER A 506 -47.71 -0.56 8.56
N LEU A 507 -47.31 0.34 9.45
CA LEU A 507 -46.71 0.00 10.74
C LEU A 507 -47.72 -0.66 11.68
N CYS A 508 -48.95 -0.15 11.76
CA CYS A 508 -50.02 -0.75 12.58
C CYS A 508 -50.47 -2.11 12.08
N SER A 509 -50.36 -2.38 10.77
CA SER A 509 -50.58 -3.72 10.22
C SER A 509 -49.41 -4.67 10.45
N SER A 510 -48.25 -4.16 10.86
CA SER A 510 -47.06 -4.95 11.19
C SER A 510 -47.02 -5.17 12.70
N ASP A 511 -46.62 -6.36 13.18
CA ASP A 511 -46.56 -6.69 14.63
C ASP A 511 -45.38 -5.99 15.37
N VAL A 512 -45.04 -4.75 14.98
CA VAL A 512 -43.91 -4.00 15.53
C VAL A 512 -44.30 -3.36 16.88
N SER A 513 -43.69 -3.82 17.96
CA SER A 513 -43.85 -3.22 19.29
C SER A 513 -43.20 -1.83 19.35
N LEU A 514 -44.03 -0.79 19.39
CA LEU A 514 -43.58 0.59 19.59
C LEU A 514 -43.13 0.83 21.04
N SER A 515 -42.04 1.57 21.23
CA SER A 515 -41.74 2.10 22.57
C SER A 515 -42.82 3.13 22.98
N GLN A 516 -43.11 3.19 24.28
CA GLN A 516 -44.15 4.08 24.81
C GLN A 516 -43.90 5.57 24.44
N GLU A 517 -42.64 5.99 24.39
CA GLU A 517 -42.25 7.35 24.03
C GLU A 517 -42.49 7.65 22.54
N GLN A 518 -42.15 6.70 21.65
CA GLN A 518 -42.40 6.83 20.21
C GLN A 518 -43.91 6.84 19.90
N ALA A 519 -44.69 5.98 20.56
CA ALA A 519 -46.14 5.96 20.40
C ALA A 519 -46.79 7.29 20.84
N LEU A 520 -46.29 7.87 21.94
CA LEU A 520 -46.80 9.14 22.47
C LEU A 520 -46.40 10.32 21.58
N GLN A 521 -45.16 10.37 21.10
CA GLN A 521 -44.70 11.37 20.12
C GLN A 521 -45.50 11.28 18.82
N LEU A 522 -45.69 10.08 18.29
CA LEU A 522 -46.44 9.86 17.05
C LEU A 522 -47.90 10.29 17.21
N ASN A 523 -48.57 9.90 18.29
CA ASN A 523 -49.94 10.33 18.57
C ASN A 523 -50.04 11.85 18.75
N THR A 524 -49.07 12.47 19.41
CA THR A 524 -49.05 13.93 19.60
C THR A 524 -48.91 14.65 18.26
N LEU A 525 -48.00 14.19 17.40
CA LEU A 525 -47.76 14.79 16.09
C LEU A 525 -48.92 14.52 15.11
N LEU A 526 -49.52 13.33 15.15
CA LEU A 526 -50.71 13.03 14.35
C LEU A 526 -51.92 13.85 14.80
N MET A 527 -52.12 14.07 16.10
CA MET A 527 -53.16 14.96 16.61
C MET A 527 -52.92 16.42 16.21
N ALA A 528 -51.68 16.90 16.30
CA ALA A 528 -51.32 18.25 15.84
C ALA A 528 -51.54 18.40 14.33
N ALA A 529 -51.13 17.41 13.54
CA ALA A 529 -51.38 17.33 12.10
C ALA A 529 -52.88 17.35 11.76
N ALA A 530 -53.70 16.59 12.50
CA ALA A 530 -55.15 16.56 12.34
C ALA A 530 -55.80 17.92 12.64
N THR A 531 -55.27 18.69 13.60
CA THR A 531 -55.75 20.05 13.89
C THR A 531 -55.35 21.10 12.86
N ILE A 532 -54.22 20.90 12.17
CA ILE A 532 -53.69 21.83 11.14
C ILE A 532 -54.25 21.53 9.75
N SER A 533 -54.93 20.40 9.56
CA SER A 533 -55.57 20.03 8.30
C SER A 533 -57.08 20.29 8.33
N PRO A 534 -57.57 21.55 8.23
CA PRO A 534 -58.99 21.85 8.23
C PRO A 534 -59.54 21.69 6.81
N LEU A 535 -59.41 20.53 6.16
CA LEU A 535 -60.03 20.24 4.85
C LEU A 535 -59.83 18.76 4.45
N ALA A 536 -60.40 17.83 5.21
CA ALA A 536 -60.65 16.46 4.74
C ALA A 536 -61.93 15.87 5.36
N ASN A 537 -62.86 16.73 5.76
CA ASN A 537 -64.21 16.35 6.18
C ASN A 537 -65.23 17.04 5.25
N VAL A 538 -65.09 16.83 3.95
CA VAL A 538 -66.21 16.88 2.99
C VAL A 538 -65.94 15.83 1.91
N SER A 539 -66.83 14.83 1.88
CA SER A 539 -67.03 13.72 0.94
C SER A 539 -65.95 12.65 0.80
#